data_AF-A0A7S3T103-F1
#
_entry.id   AF-A0A7S3T103-F1
#
_cell.length_a   1.000
_cell.length_b   1.000
_cell.length_c   1.000
_cell.angle_alpha   90.00
_cell.angle_beta   90.00
_cell.angle_gamma   90.00
#
_symmetry.space_group_name_H-M   'P 1'
#
loop_
_entity.id
_entity.type
_entity.pdbx_description
1 polymer ?
#
loop_
_entity_poly.entity_id
_entity_poly.type
_entity_poly.pdbx_seq_one_letter_code
_entity_poly.pdbx_strand_id
1 'polypeptide(L)'
;SPSTETEINVQLGEMTLKRQAMRMLEKEVAAHHDFVAVFGEPNAQARHQCAEVKRSEHRLWVRLLGTRHDVQIWTPDSRPPRARRAAMLSSAPWVASILEPLQAQVPLLRRLSENGKGLSLIEVQGDHALCSTTDEESGTLKEVIIMRVPPSAHIFNVVEHGRRWLRCLEYSSDAALCLGELVRGPLSVNPKPQPHWQVGDADVPYTPKASLLLTRSLTKDEPVQTFVPERFLRGLLPEALVAAYDFWQRPDGSLVGELRSADGKAEGDDGAPPPP
;
A
#
# COMPACT_ATOMS: atom_id res chain seq x y z
N SER A 1 20.38 -7.81 -21.80
CA SER A 1 19.67 -6.53 -21.62
C SER A 1 20.28 -5.47 -22.52
N PRO A 2 19.50 -4.64 -23.23
CA PRO A 2 20.08 -3.58 -24.07
C PRO A 2 20.71 -2.53 -23.16
N SER A 3 21.97 -2.20 -23.45
CA SER A 3 22.73 -1.12 -22.82
C SER A 3 21.93 0.18 -22.80
N THR A 4 21.84 0.82 -21.63
CA THR A 4 21.36 2.21 -21.51
C THR A 4 22.41 3.10 -22.13
N GLU A 5 22.18 3.54 -23.36
CA GLU A 5 23.04 4.49 -24.07
C GLU A 5 22.65 5.90 -23.65
N THR A 6 23.50 6.51 -22.82
CA THR A 6 23.44 7.92 -22.45
C THR A 6 24.24 8.69 -23.48
N GLU A 7 23.60 9.65 -24.15
CA GLU A 7 24.25 10.51 -25.14
C GLU A 7 24.33 11.92 -24.57
N ILE A 8 25.53 12.51 -24.56
CA ILE A 8 25.77 13.89 -24.10
C ILE A 8 26.25 14.70 -25.31
N ASN A 9 25.41 15.59 -25.81
CA ASN A 9 25.77 16.54 -26.85
C ASN A 9 26.36 17.81 -26.23
N VAL A 10 27.69 17.83 -26.14
CA VAL A 10 28.48 18.91 -25.53
C VAL A 10 28.35 20.26 -26.24
N GLN A 11 27.93 20.27 -27.51
CA GLN A 11 27.79 21.49 -28.30
C GLN A 11 26.46 22.21 -28.06
N LEU A 12 25.42 21.46 -27.66
CA LEU A 12 24.09 21.96 -27.31
C LEU A 12 23.83 21.97 -25.79
N GLY A 13 24.72 21.36 -24.99
CA GLY A 13 24.49 21.16 -23.56
C GLY A 13 23.35 20.18 -23.25
N GLU A 14 22.92 19.40 -24.23
CA GLU A 14 21.81 18.46 -24.10
C GLU A 14 22.34 17.08 -23.75
N MET A 15 21.77 16.47 -22.71
CA MET A 15 21.96 15.05 -22.45
C MET A 15 20.63 14.33 -22.68
N THR A 16 20.68 13.19 -23.35
CA THR A 16 19.52 12.39 -23.69
C THR A 16 19.74 10.94 -23.28
N LEU A 17 18.67 10.28 -22.86
CA LEU A 17 18.65 8.85 -22.62
C LEU A 17 17.86 8.21 -23.76
N LYS A 18 18.48 7.38 -24.60
CA LYS A 18 17.84 6.80 -25.80
C LYS A 18 17.09 7.84 -26.66
N ARG A 19 17.69 9.03 -26.87
CA ARG A 19 17.13 10.17 -27.64
C ARG A 19 15.90 10.86 -27.02
N GLN A 20 15.53 10.57 -25.78
CA GLN A 20 14.52 11.35 -25.08
C GLN A 20 15.17 12.47 -24.27
N ALA A 21 14.66 13.69 -24.46
CA ALA A 21 15.09 14.87 -23.74
C ALA A 21 14.83 14.71 -22.24
N MET A 22 15.83 15.04 -21.45
CA MET A 22 15.69 15.09 -20.00
C MET A 22 14.78 16.24 -19.61
N ARG A 23 13.96 16.02 -18.59
CA ARG A 23 13.08 17.03 -18.03
C ARG A 23 13.11 17.02 -16.52
N MET A 24 12.63 18.10 -15.92
CA MET A 24 12.39 18.12 -14.49
C MET A 24 11.17 17.26 -14.17
N LEU A 25 11.23 16.52 -13.06
CA LEU A 25 10.07 15.83 -12.52
C LEU A 25 9.00 16.85 -12.14
N GLU A 26 7.75 16.54 -12.47
CA GLU A 26 6.58 17.36 -12.15
C GLU A 26 6.42 17.50 -10.63
N LYS A 27 6.06 18.70 -10.17
CA LYS A 27 6.00 19.01 -8.73
C LYS A 27 4.96 18.18 -8.01
N GLU A 28 3.85 17.89 -8.69
CA GLU A 28 2.73 17.09 -8.20
C GLU A 28 3.16 15.64 -7.96
N VAL A 29 4.07 15.13 -8.80
CA VAL A 29 4.65 13.78 -8.64
C VAL A 29 5.61 13.74 -7.47
N ALA A 30 6.45 14.77 -7.32
CA ALA A 30 7.38 14.87 -6.20
C ALA A 30 6.66 15.07 -4.85
N ALA A 31 5.54 15.80 -4.84
CA ALA A 31 4.71 16.01 -3.66
C ALA A 31 3.77 14.84 -3.33
N HIS A 32 3.74 13.81 -4.17
CA HIS A 32 2.91 12.63 -3.91
C HIS A 32 3.45 11.87 -2.69
N HIS A 33 2.57 11.47 -1.78
CA HIS A 33 3.00 10.90 -0.50
C HIS A 33 3.87 9.63 -0.64
N ASP A 34 3.61 8.76 -1.63
CA ASP A 34 4.46 7.58 -1.90
C ASP A 34 5.85 7.97 -2.38
N PHE A 35 5.98 9.10 -3.09
CA PHE A 35 7.28 9.62 -3.51
C PHE A 35 8.04 10.18 -2.31
N VAL A 36 7.35 10.98 -1.49
CA VAL A 36 7.90 11.57 -0.26
C VAL A 36 8.35 10.49 0.72
N ALA A 37 7.61 9.38 0.82
CA ALA A 37 7.99 8.27 1.68
C ALA A 37 9.37 7.67 1.33
N VAL A 38 9.79 7.72 0.06
CA VAL A 38 11.05 7.15 -0.41
C VAL A 38 12.17 8.20 -0.52
N PHE A 39 11.84 9.41 -0.96
CA PHE A 39 12.84 10.45 -1.27
C PHE A 39 12.83 11.65 -0.31
N GLY A 40 11.89 11.68 0.64
CA GLY A 40 11.68 12.81 1.53
C GLY A 40 10.91 13.96 0.87
N GLU A 41 10.71 15.02 1.64
CA GLU A 41 9.96 16.20 1.20
C GLU A 41 10.65 16.92 0.02
N PRO A 42 9.88 17.45 -0.96
CA PRO A 42 10.45 18.15 -2.09
C PRO A 42 11.25 19.38 -1.64
N ASN A 43 12.58 19.31 -1.71
CA ASN A 43 13.42 20.48 -1.49
C ASN A 43 13.46 21.33 -2.78
N ALA A 44 13.21 22.63 -2.67
CA ALA A 44 13.27 23.58 -3.77
C ALA A 44 14.59 23.52 -4.55
N GLN A 45 15.70 23.12 -3.90
CA GLN A 45 17.03 22.98 -4.48
C GLN A 45 17.36 21.57 -5.00
N ALA A 46 16.66 20.52 -4.56
CA ALA A 46 16.93 19.13 -4.94
C ALA A 46 15.78 18.57 -5.78
N ARG A 47 15.61 19.09 -6.99
CA ARG A 47 14.60 18.59 -7.93
C ARG A 47 15.16 17.43 -8.73
N HIS A 48 14.43 16.32 -8.75
CA HIS A 48 14.80 15.18 -9.58
C HIS A 48 14.67 15.51 -11.07
N GLN A 49 15.72 15.21 -11.83
CA GLN A 49 15.64 15.13 -13.28
C GLN A 49 15.17 13.72 -13.67
N CYS A 50 14.42 13.62 -14.74
CA CYS A 50 13.94 12.36 -15.25
C CYS A 50 13.95 12.30 -16.78
N ALA A 51 13.99 11.07 -17.28
CA ALA A 51 13.77 10.77 -18.69
C ALA A 51 12.53 9.87 -18.80
N GLU A 52 11.70 10.08 -19.81
CA GLU A 52 10.62 9.14 -20.09
C GLU A 52 11.22 7.78 -20.52
N VAL A 53 10.59 6.70 -20.07
CA VAL A 53 10.97 5.32 -20.43
C VAL A 53 9.93 4.76 -21.38
N LYS A 54 8.65 4.95 -21.02
CA LYS A 54 7.51 4.51 -21.82
C LYS A 54 6.26 5.29 -21.43
N ARG A 55 5.46 5.65 -22.42
CA ARG A 55 4.10 6.15 -22.24
C ARG A 55 3.10 5.19 -22.85
N SER A 56 2.01 4.95 -22.14
CA SER A 56 0.81 4.24 -22.62
C SER A 56 -0.44 5.02 -22.22
N GLU A 57 -1.60 4.56 -22.66
CA GLU A 57 -2.89 5.22 -22.40
C GLU A 57 -3.11 5.57 -20.91
N HIS A 58 -2.79 4.65 -20.01
CA HIS A 58 -3.05 4.82 -18.57
C HIS A 58 -1.79 4.98 -17.71
N ARG A 59 -0.61 5.05 -18.32
CA ARG A 59 0.66 5.08 -17.58
C ARG A 59 1.70 5.97 -18.24
N LEU A 60 2.28 6.86 -17.45
CA LEU A 60 3.56 7.49 -17.72
C LEU A 60 4.64 6.81 -16.87
N TRP A 61 5.66 6.25 -17.50
CA TRP A 61 6.83 5.68 -16.83
C TRP A 61 8.05 6.54 -17.10
N VAL A 62 8.64 7.08 -16.04
CA VAL A 62 9.87 7.86 -16.07
C VAL A 62 10.97 7.21 -15.23
N ARG A 63 12.22 7.42 -15.63
CA ARG A 63 13.44 7.07 -14.88
C ARG A 63 13.99 8.29 -14.19
N LEU A 64 14.26 8.20 -12.89
CA LEU A 64 14.89 9.29 -12.13
C LEU A 64 16.40 9.22 -12.30
N LEU A 65 16.99 10.29 -12.82
CA LEU A 65 18.42 10.38 -13.07
C LEU A 65 19.20 10.52 -11.76
N GLY A 66 20.41 9.97 -11.73
CA GLY A 66 21.23 9.92 -10.51
C GLY A 66 20.73 8.93 -9.46
N THR A 67 19.67 8.17 -9.75
CA THR A 67 19.13 7.15 -8.85
C THR A 67 18.97 5.81 -9.59
N ARG A 68 18.69 4.75 -8.84
CA ARG A 68 18.29 3.44 -9.40
C ARG A 68 16.78 3.26 -9.46
N HIS A 69 16.02 4.35 -9.43
CA HIS A 69 14.57 4.34 -9.31
C HIS A 69 13.86 4.76 -10.60
N ASP A 70 12.73 4.09 -10.82
CA ASP A 70 11.77 4.41 -11.85
C ASP A 70 10.42 4.72 -11.18
N VAL A 71 9.71 5.71 -11.73
CA VAL A 71 8.39 6.14 -11.25
C VAL A 71 7.36 5.88 -12.33
N GLN A 72 6.27 5.22 -11.94
CA GLN A 72 5.13 4.92 -12.80
C GLN A 72 3.90 5.67 -12.28
N ILE A 73 3.39 6.60 -13.08
CA ILE A 73 2.22 7.42 -12.76
C ILE A 73 1.04 6.83 -13.52
N TRP A 74 0.03 6.39 -12.78
CA TRP A 74 -1.15 5.73 -13.31
C TRP A 74 -2.40 6.60 -13.17
N THR A 75 -3.19 6.67 -14.22
CA THR A 75 -4.54 7.25 -14.15
C THR A 75 -5.46 6.33 -13.31
N PRO A 76 -6.56 6.86 -12.74
CA PRO A 76 -7.54 6.05 -12.01
C PRO A 76 -7.97 4.80 -12.79
N ASP A 77 -8.14 3.68 -12.07
CA ASP A 77 -8.66 2.43 -12.62
C ASP A 77 -10.12 2.20 -12.24
N SER A 78 -11.01 2.20 -13.23
CA SER A 78 -12.45 1.98 -13.03
C SER A 78 -12.85 0.50 -13.08
N ARG A 79 -11.92 -0.42 -13.35
CA ARG A 79 -12.23 -1.85 -13.37
C ARG A 79 -12.66 -2.30 -11.97
N PRO A 80 -13.69 -3.13 -11.82
CA PRO A 80 -14.04 -3.66 -10.51
C PRO A 80 -12.99 -4.68 -10.03
N PRO A 81 -12.76 -4.79 -8.72
CA PRO A 81 -11.96 -5.87 -8.17
C PRO A 81 -12.64 -7.22 -8.43
N ARG A 82 -11.84 -8.27 -8.61
CA ARG A 82 -12.38 -9.62 -8.82
C ARG A 82 -12.78 -10.24 -7.49
N ALA A 83 -14.07 -10.53 -7.33
CA ALA A 83 -14.55 -11.34 -6.21
C ALA A 83 -13.95 -12.76 -6.28
N ARG A 84 -13.49 -13.27 -5.13
CA ARG A 84 -13.00 -14.65 -4.99
C ARG A 84 -14.18 -15.62 -4.88
N ARG A 85 -13.96 -16.89 -5.21
CA ARG A 85 -14.98 -17.95 -5.06
C ARG A 85 -15.38 -18.05 -3.59
N ALA A 86 -16.69 -18.15 -3.35
CA ALA A 86 -17.29 -18.08 -2.02
C ALA A 86 -18.00 -19.38 -1.65
N ALA A 87 -17.82 -19.81 -0.40
CA ALA A 87 -18.64 -20.78 0.29
C ALA A 87 -19.64 -20.08 1.24
N MET A 88 -20.63 -20.83 1.73
CA MET A 88 -21.58 -20.32 2.72
C MET A 88 -20.96 -20.25 4.11
N LEU A 89 -21.29 -19.21 4.89
CA LEU A 89 -20.85 -19.05 6.29
C LEU A 89 -21.26 -20.22 7.19
N SER A 90 -22.33 -20.94 6.86
CA SER A 90 -22.80 -22.13 7.58
C SER A 90 -21.74 -23.24 7.68
N SER A 91 -20.74 -23.24 6.79
CA SER A 91 -19.60 -24.14 6.85
C SER A 91 -18.60 -23.82 7.97
N ALA A 92 -18.72 -22.66 8.64
CA ALA A 92 -17.86 -22.23 9.73
C ALA A 92 -18.65 -21.52 10.86
N PRO A 93 -19.37 -22.26 11.73
CA PRO A 93 -20.26 -21.66 12.74
C PRO A 93 -19.59 -20.67 13.70
N TRP A 94 -18.32 -20.92 14.04
CA TRP A 94 -17.53 -20.04 14.90
C TRP A 94 -17.32 -18.64 14.31
N VAL A 95 -17.26 -18.52 12.98
CA VAL A 95 -17.15 -17.24 12.29
C VAL A 95 -18.38 -16.40 12.55
N ALA A 96 -19.56 -17.03 12.44
CA ALA A 96 -20.83 -16.37 12.72
C ALA A 96 -20.90 -15.90 14.18
N SER A 97 -20.45 -16.71 15.15
CA SER A 97 -20.46 -16.31 16.57
C SER A 97 -19.56 -15.11 16.90
N ILE A 98 -18.49 -14.89 16.13
CA ILE A 98 -17.62 -13.71 16.30
C ILE A 98 -18.24 -12.47 15.64
N LEU A 99 -18.90 -12.65 14.50
CA LEU A 99 -19.53 -11.55 13.76
C LEU A 99 -20.82 -11.05 14.42
N GLU A 100 -21.60 -11.92 15.04
CA GLU A 100 -22.89 -11.59 15.68
C GLU A 100 -22.81 -10.37 16.62
N PRO A 101 -21.91 -10.29 17.61
CA PRO A 101 -21.81 -9.09 18.46
C PRO A 101 -21.37 -7.84 17.68
N LEU A 102 -20.61 -8.00 16.60
CA LEU A 102 -20.13 -6.88 15.78
C LEU A 102 -21.23 -6.31 14.88
N GLN A 103 -22.23 -7.11 14.48
CA GLN A 103 -23.39 -6.62 13.71
C GLN A 103 -24.19 -5.56 14.48
N ALA A 104 -24.22 -5.62 15.81
CA ALA A 104 -24.87 -4.60 16.62
C ALA A 104 -24.09 -3.28 16.67
N GLN A 105 -22.79 -3.27 16.36
CA GLN A 105 -21.90 -2.13 16.60
C GLN A 105 -21.36 -1.51 15.31
N VAL A 106 -21.14 -2.32 14.27
CA VAL A 106 -20.57 -1.93 13.00
C VAL A 106 -21.69 -1.80 11.95
N PRO A 107 -22.03 -0.59 11.49
CA PRO A 107 -23.15 -0.36 10.58
C PRO A 107 -23.05 -1.21 9.30
N LEU A 108 -21.88 -1.29 8.68
CA LEU A 108 -21.64 -2.18 7.54
C LEU A 108 -22.09 -3.62 7.82
N LEU A 109 -21.62 -4.23 8.92
CA LEU A 109 -21.94 -5.62 9.26
C LEU A 109 -23.43 -5.81 9.57
N ARG A 110 -24.06 -4.82 10.20
CA ARG A 110 -25.50 -4.81 10.46
C ARG A 110 -26.30 -4.90 9.15
N ARG A 111 -26.03 -3.98 8.21
CA ARG A 111 -26.73 -3.92 6.92
C ARG A 111 -26.56 -5.20 6.12
N LEU A 112 -25.36 -5.80 6.15
CA LEU A 112 -25.08 -7.06 5.45
C LEU A 112 -25.86 -8.25 6.03
N SER A 113 -26.07 -8.27 7.35
CA SER A 113 -26.89 -9.29 8.02
C SER A 113 -28.38 -9.14 7.68
N GLU A 114 -28.91 -7.90 7.78
CA GLU A 114 -30.33 -7.59 7.56
C GLU A 114 -30.79 -7.84 6.11
N ASN A 115 -29.95 -7.48 5.12
CA ASN A 115 -30.29 -7.59 3.70
C ASN A 115 -30.11 -9.01 3.13
N GLY A 116 -29.66 -9.97 3.93
CA GLY A 116 -29.33 -11.33 3.47
C GLY A 116 -28.14 -11.40 2.49
N LYS A 117 -27.47 -10.27 2.23
CA LYS A 117 -26.28 -10.14 1.37
C LYS A 117 -25.00 -10.42 2.16
N GLY A 118 -25.07 -11.46 2.98
CA GLY A 118 -24.10 -11.77 4.01
C GLY A 118 -22.69 -11.92 3.45
N LEU A 119 -21.72 -11.84 4.36
CA LEU A 119 -20.32 -12.10 4.07
C LEU A 119 -20.16 -13.46 3.36
N SER A 120 -19.45 -13.44 2.25
CA SER A 120 -19.06 -14.63 1.52
C SER A 120 -17.79 -15.21 2.13
N LEU A 121 -17.84 -16.47 2.56
CA LEU A 121 -16.68 -17.13 3.15
C LEU A 121 -15.71 -17.56 2.02
N ILE A 122 -14.53 -16.98 1.99
CA ILE A 122 -13.53 -17.25 0.94
C ILE A 122 -12.59 -18.37 1.37
N GLU A 123 -12.19 -18.36 2.64
CA GLU A 123 -11.15 -19.26 3.15
C GLU A 123 -11.34 -19.47 4.65
N VAL A 124 -11.05 -20.69 5.12
CA VAL A 124 -10.96 -21.04 6.54
C VAL A 124 -9.74 -21.92 6.72
N GLN A 125 -8.83 -21.50 7.60
CA GLN A 125 -7.65 -22.28 7.96
C GLN A 125 -7.41 -22.18 9.47
N GLY A 126 -7.64 -23.27 10.18
CA GLY A 126 -7.43 -23.35 11.63
C GLY A 126 -8.17 -22.26 12.41
N ASP A 127 -7.40 -21.31 12.93
CA ASP A 127 -7.87 -20.20 13.76
C ASP A 127 -8.10 -18.89 13.01
N HIS A 128 -8.10 -18.91 11.67
CA HIS A 128 -8.48 -17.73 10.89
C HIS A 128 -9.45 -18.06 9.74
N ALA A 129 -10.23 -17.06 9.37
CA ALA A 129 -11.11 -17.07 8.22
C ALA A 129 -10.98 -15.77 7.44
N LEU A 130 -11.10 -15.87 6.12
CA LEU A 130 -11.24 -14.73 5.22
C LEU A 130 -12.65 -14.72 4.66
N CYS A 131 -13.34 -13.62 4.87
CA CYS A 131 -14.63 -13.33 4.26
C CYS A 131 -14.49 -12.15 3.29
N SER A 132 -15.42 -12.04 2.35
CA SER A 132 -15.50 -10.89 1.45
C SER A 132 -16.94 -10.49 1.20
N THR A 133 -17.16 -9.23 0.88
CA THR A 133 -18.45 -8.69 0.48
C THR A 133 -18.24 -7.44 -0.37
N THR A 134 -19.18 -7.12 -1.24
CA THR A 134 -19.20 -5.83 -1.92
C THR A 134 -20.28 -4.97 -1.28
N ASP A 135 -19.88 -3.82 -0.74
CA ASP A 135 -20.86 -2.83 -0.28
C ASP A 135 -21.56 -2.25 -1.51
N GLU A 136 -22.86 -2.54 -1.66
CA GLU A 136 -23.60 -2.17 -2.87
C GLU A 136 -23.85 -0.67 -2.99
N GLU A 137 -23.86 0.05 -1.86
CA GLU A 137 -24.06 1.49 -1.85
C GLU A 137 -22.85 2.21 -2.44
N SER A 138 -21.64 1.81 -2.03
CA SER A 138 -20.40 2.40 -2.52
C SER A 138 -19.74 1.67 -3.69
N GLY A 139 -20.12 0.43 -3.98
CA GLY A 139 -19.41 -0.48 -4.88
C GLY A 139 -18.07 -0.97 -4.33
N THR A 140 -17.75 -0.71 -3.06
CA THR A 140 -16.45 -1.04 -2.47
C THR A 140 -16.38 -2.53 -2.10
N LEU A 141 -15.39 -3.24 -2.64
CA LEU A 141 -15.08 -4.59 -2.19
C LEU A 141 -14.38 -4.52 -0.82
N LYS A 142 -14.98 -5.19 0.15
CA LYS A 142 -14.49 -5.36 1.50
C LYS A 142 -13.98 -6.79 1.68
N GLU A 143 -12.87 -6.93 2.37
CA GLU A 143 -12.40 -8.22 2.91
C GLU A 143 -12.38 -8.15 4.43
N VAL A 144 -12.78 -9.23 5.09
CA VAL A 144 -12.84 -9.33 6.55
C VAL A 144 -11.99 -10.51 6.98
N ILE A 145 -10.91 -10.24 7.69
CA ILE A 145 -10.08 -11.27 8.33
C ILE A 145 -10.61 -11.47 9.73
N ILE A 146 -10.92 -12.72 10.08
CA ILE A 146 -11.53 -13.09 11.35
C ILE A 146 -10.61 -14.08 12.04
N MET A 147 -10.16 -13.75 13.24
CA MET A 147 -9.32 -14.60 14.08
C MET A 147 -10.19 -15.25 15.14
N ARG A 148 -9.98 -16.56 15.38
CA ARG A 148 -10.70 -17.32 16.41
C ARG A 148 -10.10 -17.10 17.79
N VAL A 149 -8.77 -17.07 17.89
CA VAL A 149 -8.05 -17.04 19.17
C VAL A 149 -6.89 -16.06 19.12
N PRO A 150 -6.95 -14.94 19.86
CA PRO A 150 -8.15 -14.38 20.48
C PRO A 150 -9.20 -13.92 19.42
N PRO A 151 -10.51 -13.97 19.75
CA PRO A 151 -11.57 -13.55 18.83
C PRO A 151 -11.42 -12.09 18.38
N SER A 152 -11.24 -11.86 17.08
CA SER A 152 -11.17 -10.51 16.51
C SER A 152 -11.53 -10.50 15.03
N ALA A 153 -11.89 -9.32 14.51
CA ALA A 153 -12.18 -9.10 13.11
C ALA A 153 -11.57 -7.79 12.61
N HIS A 154 -10.95 -7.84 11.43
CA HIS A 154 -10.32 -6.70 10.77
C HIS A 154 -10.92 -6.54 9.37
N ILE A 155 -11.38 -5.34 9.04
CA ILE A 155 -12.06 -5.03 7.78
C ILE A 155 -11.16 -4.17 6.92
N PHE A 156 -10.96 -4.61 5.68
CA PHE A 156 -10.11 -3.99 4.69
C PHE A 156 -10.93 -3.56 3.48
N ASN A 157 -10.61 -2.39 2.94
CA ASN A 157 -10.93 -2.06 1.57
C ASN A 157 -9.96 -2.79 0.63
N VAL A 158 -10.48 -3.39 -0.44
CA VAL A 158 -9.67 -3.86 -1.57
C VAL A 158 -9.56 -2.72 -2.57
N VAL A 159 -8.40 -2.06 -2.59
CA VAL A 159 -8.15 -0.83 -3.33
C VAL A 159 -7.20 -1.08 -4.50
N GLU A 160 -7.33 -0.26 -5.55
CA GLU A 160 -6.41 -0.31 -6.68
C GLU A 160 -5.18 0.57 -6.42
N HIS A 161 -4.01 0.03 -6.77
CA HIS A 161 -2.76 0.77 -6.78
C HIS A 161 -1.79 0.15 -7.79
N GLY A 162 -1.38 0.92 -8.80
CA GLY A 162 -0.45 0.45 -9.84
C GLY A 162 -0.97 -0.74 -10.65
N ARG A 163 -2.29 -0.77 -10.91
CA ARG A 163 -3.07 -1.82 -11.58
C ARG A 163 -3.11 -3.15 -10.83
N ARG A 164 -2.86 -3.12 -9.52
CA ARG A 164 -2.97 -4.26 -8.60
C ARG A 164 -4.02 -3.97 -7.54
N TRP A 165 -4.61 -5.02 -7.00
CA TRP A 165 -5.58 -4.95 -5.91
C TRP A 165 -4.89 -5.27 -4.59
N LEU A 166 -4.92 -4.34 -3.66
CA LEU A 166 -4.25 -4.42 -2.35
C LEU A 166 -5.26 -4.19 -1.24
N ARG A 167 -4.98 -4.74 -0.06
CA ARG A 167 -5.75 -4.45 1.15
C ARG A 167 -5.31 -3.13 1.74
N CYS A 168 -6.27 -2.33 2.18
CA CYS A 168 -6.05 -1.15 3.01
C CYS A 168 -6.96 -1.30 4.23
N LEU A 169 -6.37 -1.34 5.43
CA LEU A 169 -7.10 -1.53 6.68
C LEU A 169 -7.98 -0.31 6.95
N GLU A 170 -9.26 -0.52 7.23
CA GLU A 170 -10.21 0.57 7.55
C GLU A 170 -10.82 0.43 8.94
N TYR A 171 -10.93 -0.80 9.47
CA TYR A 171 -11.51 -1.04 10.79
C TYR A 171 -10.90 -2.28 11.48
N SER A 172 -10.77 -2.22 12.80
CA SER A 172 -10.45 -3.36 13.66
C SER A 172 -11.41 -3.44 14.84
N SER A 173 -11.88 -4.66 15.17
CA SER A 173 -12.68 -4.90 16.37
C SER A 173 -11.87 -4.81 17.67
N ASP A 174 -10.55 -4.90 17.57
CA ASP A 174 -9.63 -4.76 18.69
C ASP A 174 -8.26 -4.27 18.18
N ALA A 175 -7.86 -3.06 18.56
CA ALA A 175 -6.61 -2.44 18.18
C ALA A 175 -5.39 -3.14 18.80
N ALA A 176 -5.53 -3.74 19.99
CA ALA A 176 -4.43 -4.45 20.65
C ALA A 176 -4.07 -5.75 19.92
N LEU A 177 -5.00 -6.28 19.13
CA LEU A 177 -4.84 -7.48 18.30
C LEU A 177 -4.60 -7.16 16.83
N CYS A 178 -4.62 -5.88 16.45
CA CYS A 178 -4.38 -5.45 15.09
C CYS A 178 -2.87 -5.28 14.84
N LEU A 179 -2.37 -5.89 13.77
CA LEU A 179 -0.98 -5.72 13.36
C LEU A 179 -0.81 -4.38 12.64
N GLY A 180 -0.39 -3.33 13.34
CA GLY A 180 -0.22 -1.99 12.75
C GLY A 180 -1.36 -1.04 13.11
N GLU A 181 -1.03 0.21 13.35
CA GLU A 181 -1.94 1.21 13.92
C GLU A 181 -2.82 1.85 12.83
N LEU A 182 -4.13 1.85 13.07
CA LEU A 182 -5.07 2.69 12.32
C LEU A 182 -4.93 4.13 12.81
N VAL A 183 -4.03 4.89 12.18
CA VAL A 183 -3.83 6.30 12.49
C VAL A 183 -5.11 7.09 12.19
N ARG A 184 -5.91 7.49 13.21
CA ARG A 184 -6.78 8.71 13.16
C ARG A 184 -7.15 9.30 14.52
N GLY A 185 -7.02 10.63 14.59
CA GLY A 185 -7.71 11.53 15.54
C GLY A 185 -7.09 11.62 16.93
N PRO A 186 -7.21 12.77 17.65
CA PRO A 186 -6.71 12.87 19.02
C PRO A 186 -7.30 11.73 19.85
N LEU A 187 -6.42 11.04 20.60
CA LEU A 187 -6.78 10.02 21.58
C LEU A 187 -7.94 10.56 22.43
N SER A 188 -9.15 10.05 22.23
CA SER A 188 -10.23 10.25 23.16
C SER A 188 -9.96 9.31 24.32
N VAL A 189 -9.17 9.78 25.29
CA VAL A 189 -8.82 9.00 26.48
C VAL A 189 -10.10 8.85 27.30
N ASN A 190 -10.77 7.70 27.14
CA ASN A 190 -11.87 7.34 28.02
C ASN A 190 -11.26 7.00 29.40
N PRO A 191 -11.55 7.77 30.47
CA PRO A 191 -10.90 7.59 31.77
C PRO A 191 -11.37 6.34 32.54
N LYS A 192 -12.20 5.48 31.93
CA LYS A 192 -12.69 4.24 32.54
C LYS A 192 -12.26 3.04 31.69
N PRO A 193 -11.57 2.04 32.27
CA PRO A 193 -11.19 0.84 31.54
C PRO A 193 -12.45 0.02 31.25
N GLN A 194 -12.82 -0.09 29.97
CA GLN A 194 -13.64 -1.21 29.50
C GLN A 194 -13.03 -1.73 28.19
N PRO A 195 -13.25 -3.01 27.82
CA PRO A 195 -12.75 -3.54 26.55
C PRO A 195 -13.59 -2.93 25.42
N HIS A 196 -13.06 -1.87 24.82
CA HIS A 196 -13.54 -1.28 23.56
C HIS A 196 -12.36 -0.61 22.84
N TRP A 197 -11.43 -1.43 22.36
CA TRP A 197 -10.34 -0.99 21.48
C TRP A 197 -10.73 -1.07 20.00
N GLN A 198 -12.01 -0.94 19.67
CA GLN A 198 -12.42 -0.82 18.27
C GLN A 198 -11.85 0.48 17.69
N VAL A 199 -11.31 0.40 16.49
CA VAL A 199 -10.69 1.55 15.83
C VAL A 199 -11.01 1.52 14.34
N GLY A 200 -11.13 2.72 13.76
CA GLY A 200 -11.43 2.90 12.35
C GLY A 200 -12.92 2.93 12.05
N ASP A 201 -13.24 2.91 10.75
CA ASP A 201 -14.59 3.03 10.22
C ASP A 201 -14.77 2.05 9.06
N ALA A 202 -15.60 1.03 9.28
CA ALA A 202 -15.83 -0.03 8.30
C ALA A 202 -16.60 0.49 7.07
N ASP A 203 -17.31 1.62 7.18
CA ASP A 203 -18.17 2.17 6.14
C ASP A 203 -17.41 3.07 5.16
N VAL A 204 -16.10 3.30 5.36
CA VAL A 204 -15.27 4.12 4.46
C VAL A 204 -15.30 3.57 3.02
N PRO A 205 -15.84 4.31 2.04
CA PRO A 205 -15.87 3.86 0.65
C PRO A 205 -14.51 4.03 -0.02
N TYR A 206 -14.24 3.21 -1.03
CA TYR A 206 -13.11 3.40 -1.95
C TYR A 206 -13.59 4.01 -3.26
N THR A 207 -12.94 5.11 -3.67
CA THR A 207 -13.13 5.70 -5.00
C THR A 207 -11.83 5.56 -5.81
N PRO A 208 -11.90 5.09 -7.08
CA PRO A 208 -10.75 5.06 -7.96
C PRO A 208 -10.00 6.38 -8.04
N LYS A 209 -8.69 6.34 -7.86
CA LYS A 209 -7.82 7.53 -7.89
C LYS A 209 -6.51 7.23 -8.61
N ALA A 210 -5.82 8.29 -9.03
CA ALA A 210 -4.49 8.15 -9.60
C ALA A 210 -3.54 7.50 -8.58
N SER A 211 -2.60 6.71 -9.06
CA SER A 211 -1.61 6.04 -8.22
C SER A 211 -0.20 6.24 -8.75
N LEU A 212 0.77 6.29 -7.84
CA LEU A 212 2.18 6.39 -8.14
C LEU A 212 2.88 5.15 -7.62
N LEU A 213 3.57 4.43 -8.50
CA LEU A 213 4.31 3.23 -8.16
C LEU A 213 5.80 3.48 -8.36
N LEU A 214 6.58 3.26 -7.29
CA LEU A 214 8.03 3.35 -7.33
C LEU A 214 8.64 1.97 -7.49
N THR A 215 9.61 1.87 -8.36
CA THR A 215 10.42 0.66 -8.55
C THR A 215 11.89 0.98 -8.48
N ARG A 216 12.71 -0.01 -8.11
CA ARG A 216 14.17 0.11 -8.12
C ARG A 216 14.85 -1.16 -8.60
N SER A 217 16.09 -1.00 -9.05
CA SER A 217 17.01 -2.10 -9.31
C SER A 217 18.24 -1.95 -8.41
N LEU A 218 18.50 -2.91 -7.53
CA LEU A 218 19.67 -2.86 -6.65
C LEU A 218 20.95 -3.09 -7.43
N THR A 219 20.97 -4.06 -8.34
CA THR A 219 22.09 -4.31 -9.26
C THR A 219 21.55 -4.52 -10.68
N LYS A 220 22.45 -4.61 -11.67
CA LYS A 220 22.03 -4.85 -13.07
C LYS A 220 21.35 -6.22 -13.26
N ASP A 221 21.70 -7.19 -12.41
CA ASP A 221 21.27 -8.58 -12.53
C ASP A 221 20.15 -8.95 -11.55
N GLU A 222 19.87 -8.08 -10.57
CA GLU A 222 18.78 -8.30 -9.63
C GLU A 222 17.41 -7.93 -10.19
N PRO A 223 16.36 -8.67 -9.80
CA PRO A 223 15.00 -8.36 -10.19
C PRO A 223 14.56 -7.00 -9.66
N VAL A 224 13.75 -6.31 -10.46
CA VAL A 224 13.15 -5.03 -10.07
C VAL A 224 12.26 -5.23 -8.84
N GLN A 225 12.46 -4.40 -7.84
CA GLN A 225 11.65 -4.37 -6.63
C GLN A 225 10.67 -3.20 -6.68
N THR A 226 9.50 -3.36 -6.07
CA THR A 226 8.43 -2.35 -6.02
C THR A 226 8.24 -1.88 -4.59
N PHE A 227 8.25 -0.57 -4.36
CA PHE A 227 7.97 -0.01 -3.04
C PHE A 227 6.54 -0.37 -2.61
N VAL A 228 6.37 -0.77 -1.35
CA VAL A 228 5.08 -1.09 -0.75
C VAL A 228 4.78 -0.07 0.35
N PRO A 229 3.89 0.89 0.09
CA PRO A 229 3.53 1.87 1.09
C PRO A 229 2.92 1.28 2.36
N GLU A 230 3.19 1.92 3.50
CA GLU A 230 2.76 1.49 4.83
C GLU A 230 1.25 1.23 4.95
N ARG A 231 0.42 2.03 4.26
CA ARG A 231 -1.05 1.87 4.29
C ARG A 231 -1.53 0.50 3.80
N PHE A 232 -0.72 -0.19 2.99
CA PHE A 232 -1.03 -1.54 2.49
C PHE A 232 -0.44 -2.66 3.36
N LEU A 233 0.31 -2.31 4.40
CA LEU A 233 0.95 -3.24 5.34
C LEU A 233 0.28 -3.21 6.72
N ARG A 234 -0.45 -2.15 7.04
CA ARG A 234 -1.29 -2.08 8.24
C ARG A 234 -2.35 -3.18 8.20
N GLY A 235 -2.56 -3.83 9.34
CA GLY A 235 -3.32 -5.05 9.53
C GLY A 235 -2.56 -6.34 9.16
N LEU A 236 -1.36 -6.25 8.57
CA LEU A 236 -0.58 -7.41 8.08
C LEU A 236 0.79 -7.55 8.74
N LEU A 237 1.43 -6.42 9.10
CA LEU A 237 2.73 -6.39 9.76
C LEU A 237 2.66 -5.61 11.08
N PRO A 238 3.42 -6.00 12.12
CA PRO A 238 3.52 -5.24 13.37
C PRO A 238 3.92 -3.77 13.14
N GLU A 239 3.32 -2.85 13.91
CA GLU A 239 3.58 -1.40 13.79
C GLU A 239 5.07 -1.07 13.91
N ALA A 240 5.79 -1.72 14.83
CA ALA A 240 7.23 -1.49 15.00
C ALA A 240 8.04 -1.74 13.72
N LEU A 241 7.61 -2.70 12.87
CA LEU A 241 8.27 -2.96 11.59
C LEU A 241 7.84 -1.92 10.54
N VAL A 242 6.55 -1.59 10.48
CA VAL A 242 6.02 -0.60 9.53
C VAL A 242 6.62 0.79 9.79
N ALA A 243 6.82 1.16 11.06
CA ALA A 243 7.39 2.44 11.45
C ALA A 243 8.90 2.53 11.18
N ALA A 244 9.64 1.43 11.35
CA ALA A 244 11.10 1.43 11.28
C ALA A 244 11.66 1.12 9.87
N TYR A 245 10.88 0.51 8.97
CA TYR A 245 11.39 0.01 7.70
C TYR A 245 10.59 0.52 6.49
N ASP A 246 11.30 0.76 5.39
CA ASP A 246 10.71 0.89 4.06
C ASP A 246 10.68 -0.47 3.37
N PHE A 247 9.50 -0.87 2.92
CA PHE A 247 9.29 -2.19 2.35
C PHE A 247 9.31 -2.19 0.83
N TRP A 248 10.01 -3.18 0.29
CA TRP A 248 10.16 -3.42 -1.14
C TRP A 248 9.75 -4.86 -1.46
N GLN A 249 8.85 -5.01 -2.42
CA GLN A 249 8.38 -6.30 -2.89
C GLN A 249 9.18 -6.77 -4.11
N ARG A 250 9.66 -8.01 -4.06
CA ARG A 250 10.27 -8.72 -5.18
C ARG A 250 9.21 -9.32 -6.14
N PRO A 251 9.57 -9.72 -7.37
CA PRO A 251 8.62 -10.32 -8.31
C PRO A 251 8.01 -11.65 -7.84
N ASP A 252 8.68 -12.37 -6.93
CA ASP A 252 8.16 -13.59 -6.31
C ASP A 252 7.12 -13.32 -5.21
N GLY A 253 6.86 -12.04 -4.89
CA GLY A 253 5.92 -11.59 -3.88
C GLY A 253 6.54 -11.39 -2.49
N SER A 254 7.79 -11.81 -2.27
CA SER A 254 8.47 -11.62 -0.98
C SER A 254 8.73 -10.15 -0.68
N LEU A 255 8.65 -9.78 0.60
CA LEU A 255 8.93 -8.44 1.11
C LEU A 255 10.34 -8.37 1.70
N VAL A 256 11.02 -7.26 1.45
CA VAL A 256 12.30 -6.89 2.05
C VAL A 256 12.11 -5.55 2.73
N GLY A 257 12.48 -5.45 4.01
CA GLY A 257 12.50 -4.19 4.74
C GLY A 257 13.90 -3.59 4.75
N GLU A 258 14.02 -2.30 4.49
CA GLU A 258 15.24 -1.53 4.71
C GLU A 258 15.02 -0.55 5.84
N LEU A 259 15.96 -0.50 6.78
CA LEU A 259 15.84 0.38 7.94
C LEU A 259 15.82 1.83 7.45
N ARG A 260 14.81 2.59 7.89
CA ARG A 260 14.75 4.02 7.64
C ARG A 260 15.95 4.67 8.32
N SER A 261 16.71 5.47 7.57
CA SER A 261 17.83 6.20 8.15
C SER A 261 17.28 7.16 9.22
N ALA A 262 17.89 7.17 10.41
CA ALA A 262 17.43 7.98 11.56
C ALA A 262 17.43 9.48 11.26
N ASP A 263 18.22 9.88 10.26
CA ASP A 263 18.19 11.19 9.63
C ASP A 263 17.71 10.99 8.20
N GLY A 264 16.69 11.74 7.75
CA GLY A 264 16.15 11.70 6.37
C GLY A 264 17.12 12.17 5.27
N LYS A 265 18.39 11.81 5.36
CA LYS A 265 19.41 11.94 4.33
C LYS A 265 19.82 10.54 3.91
N ALA A 266 19.50 10.20 2.67
CA ALA A 266 20.19 9.12 1.98
C ALA A 266 21.70 9.38 2.06
N GLU A 267 22.44 8.46 2.68
CA GLU A 267 23.88 8.40 2.49
C GLU A 267 24.12 8.15 0.99
N GLY A 268 24.73 9.13 0.34
CA GLY A 268 25.48 8.85 -0.87
C GLY A 268 26.55 7.82 -0.51
N ASP A 269 26.61 6.77 -1.31
CA ASP A 269 27.68 5.79 -1.36
C ASP A 269 29.03 6.51 -1.61
N ASP A 270 29.62 7.07 -0.55
CA ASP A 270 31.01 7.51 -0.54
C ASP A 270 31.84 6.33 0.00
N GLY A 271 32.30 5.51 -0.94
CA GLY A 271 33.35 4.52 -0.75
C GLY A 271 34.70 5.15 -0.39
N ALA A 272 34.77 5.85 0.74
CA ALA A 272 36.01 6.31 1.33
C ALA A 272 36.56 5.24 2.28
N PRO A 273 37.78 4.72 2.06
CA PRO A 273 38.40 3.82 3.02
C PRO A 273 38.72 4.58 4.31
N PRO A 274 38.74 3.91 5.47
CA PRO A 274 39.04 4.57 6.73
C PRO A 274 40.47 5.13 6.74
N PRO A 275 40.70 6.29 7.37
CA PRO A 275 42.04 6.85 7.54
C PRO A 275 42.92 5.95 8.43
N PRO A 276 44.26 6.06 8.31
CA PRO A 276 45.22 5.12 8.87
C PRO A 276 45.18 4.99 10.39
#